data_AF-A0A7J9FZ95-F1
#
_entry.id   AF-A0A7J9FZ95-F1
#
_cell.length_a   1.000
_cell.length_b   1.000
_cell.length_c   1.000
_cell.angle_alpha   90.00
_cell.angle_beta   90.00
_cell.angle_gamma   90.00
#
_symmetry.space_group_name_H-M   'P 1'
#
loop_
_entity.id
_entity.type
_entity.pdbx_description
1 polymer ?
#
loop_
_entity_poly.entity_id
_entity_poly.type
_entity_poly.pdbx_seq_one_letter_code
_entity_poly.pdbx_strand_id
1 'polypeptide(L)' 'MPVHTVESIVLSIISMLSSPNDESPANVEAAKEWRERKDEFKRKVGRCVRRSQEML' A
#
# COMPACT_ATOMS: atom_id res chain seq x y z
N MET A 1 15.22 -25.42 -2.51
CA MET A 1 15.82 -24.09 -2.30
C MET A 1 14.67 -23.10 -2.07
N PRO A 2 14.73 -22.20 -1.08
CA PRO A 2 13.68 -21.20 -0.92
C PRO A 2 13.60 -20.35 -2.18
N VAL A 3 12.40 -20.23 -2.75
CA VAL A 3 12.15 -19.62 -4.08
C VAL A 3 12.25 -18.10 -4.02
N HIS A 4 12.05 -17.50 -2.84
CA HIS A 4 12.04 -16.06 -2.67
C HIS A 4 13.40 -15.51 -2.23
N THR A 5 13.87 -14.52 -2.99
CA THR A 5 14.97 -13.62 -2.61
C THR A 5 14.41 -12.33 -2.02
N VAL A 6 15.24 -11.55 -1.31
CA VAL A 6 14.88 -10.22 -0.81
C VAL A 6 14.35 -9.33 -1.95
N GLU A 7 15.01 -9.35 -3.11
CA GLU A 7 14.58 -8.63 -4.30
C GLU A 7 13.16 -9.02 -4.73
N SER A 8 12.87 -10.32 -4.83
CA SER A 8 11.53 -10.80 -5.21
C SER A 8 10.44 -10.37 -4.20
N ILE A 9 10.79 -10.27 -2.91
CA ILE A 9 9.89 -9.82 -1.85
C ILE A 9 9.63 -8.32 -1.99
N VAL A 10 10.67 -7.51 -2.21
CA VAL A 10 10.53 -6.05 -2.37
C VAL A 10 9.73 -5.71 -3.63
N LEU A 11 9.95 -6.41 -4.75
CA LEU A 11 9.15 -6.25 -5.97
C LEU A 11 7.66 -6.58 -5.74
N SER A 12 7.38 -7.62 -4.96
CA SER A 12 6.00 -7.96 -4.56
C SER A 12 5.36 -6.85 -3.73
N ILE A 13 6.09 -6.27 -2.76
CA ILE A 13 5.60 -5.14 -1.95
C ILE A 13 5.31 -3.91 -2.81
N ILE A 14 6.19 -3.55 -3.74
CA ILE A 14 5.98 -2.42 -4.67
C ILE A 14 4.72 -2.64 -5.52
N SER A 15 4.54 -3.86 -6.03
CA SER A 15 3.37 -4.24 -6.83
C SER A 15 2.09 -4.16 -6.00
N MET A 16 2.12 -4.65 -4.75
CA MET A 16 1.01 -4.57 -3.81
C MET A 16 0.64 -3.12 -3.45
N LEU A 17 1.60 -2.22 -3.29
CA LEU A 17 1.31 -0.81 -3.04
C LEU A 17 0.67 -0.12 -4.25
N SER A 18 0.98 -0.58 -5.46
CA SER A 18 0.40 -0.05 -6.71
C SER A 18 -1.01 -0.60 -6.96
N SER A 19 -1.26 -1.85 -6.56
CA SER A 19 -2.58 -2.50 -6.64
C SER A 19 -2.89 -3.25 -5.32
N PRO A 20 -3.39 -2.55 -4.30
CA PRO A 20 -3.73 -3.14 -3.01
C PRO A 20 -4.74 -4.29 -3.14
N ASN A 21 -4.59 -5.33 -2.32
CA ASN A 21 -5.55 -6.43 -2.21
C ASN A 21 -6.70 -6.06 -1.25
N ASP A 22 -7.89 -5.83 -1.78
CA ASP A 22 -9.10 -5.53 -1.01
C ASP A 22 -10.04 -6.72 -0.78
N GLU A 23 -9.70 -7.90 -1.31
CA GLU A 23 -10.38 -9.18 -1.06
C GLU A 23 -9.96 -9.76 0.31
N SER A 24 -8.72 -9.51 0.73
CA SER A 24 -8.19 -9.89 2.04
C SER A 24 -7.47 -8.71 2.70
N PRO A 25 -8.20 -7.66 3.13
CA PRO A 25 -7.58 -6.46 3.64
C PRO A 25 -7.13 -6.61 5.10
N ALA A 26 -5.87 -6.27 5.37
CA ALA A 26 -5.39 -6.13 6.75
C ALA A 26 -5.99 -4.91 7.48
N ASN A 27 -6.32 -3.85 6.73
CA ASN A 27 -7.03 -2.68 7.22
C ASN A 27 -8.36 -2.52 6.47
N VAL A 28 -9.45 -2.87 7.14
CA VAL A 28 -10.81 -2.85 6.57
C VAL A 28 -11.27 -1.44 6.23
N GLU A 29 -10.92 -0.44 7.03
CA GLU A 29 -11.29 0.97 6.76
C GLU A 29 -10.62 1.47 5.49
N ALA A 30 -9.31 1.25 5.37
CA ALA A 30 -8.54 1.63 4.20
C ALA A 30 -9.04 0.92 2.92
N ALA A 31 -9.43 -0.35 3.03
CA ALA A 31 -10.01 -1.09 1.90
C ALA A 31 -11.38 -0.56 1.50
N LYS A 32 -12.24 -0.20 2.46
CA LYS A 32 -13.52 0.46 2.18
C LYS A 32 -13.30 1.81 1.48
N GLU A 33 -12.34 2.61 1.94
CA GLU A 33 -11.99 3.88 1.30
C GLU A 33 -11.40 3.70 -0.10
N TRP A 34 -10.57 2.68 -0.30
CA TRP A 34 -10.03 2.33 -1.61
C TRP A 34 -11.12 2.00 -2.64
N ARG A 35 -12.19 1.30 -2.22
CA ARG A 35 -13.34 0.93 -3.06
C ARG A 35 -14.32 2.08 -3.29
N GLU A 36 -14.72 2.76 -2.22
CA GLU A 36 -15.88 3.67 -2.23
C GLU A 36 -15.47 5.16 -2.27
N ARG A 37 -14.28 5.51 -1.77
CA ARG A 37 -13.84 6.91 -1.53
C ARG A 37 -12.38 7.13 -1.97
N LYS A 38 -12.09 6.85 -3.24
CA LYS A 38 -10.73 6.86 -3.82
C LYS A 38 -9.96 8.16 -3.57
N ASP A 39 -10.62 9.31 -3.65
CA ASP A 39 -9.98 10.61 -3.45
C ASP A 39 -9.58 10.85 -2.00
N GLU A 40 -10.39 10.41 -1.03
CA GLU A 40 -10.05 10.48 0.38
C GLU A 40 -8.87 9.56 0.71
N PHE A 41 -8.88 8.35 0.15
CA PHE A 41 -7.77 7.41 0.25
C PHE A 41 -6.47 8.03 -0.28
N LYS A 42 -6.50 8.60 -1.50
CA LYS A 42 -5.34 9.31 -2.10
C LYS A 42 -4.85 10.45 -1.21
N ARG A 43 -5.76 11.23 -0.62
CA ARG A 43 -5.42 12.33 0.30
C ARG A 43 -4.73 11.81 1.57
N LYS A 44 -5.18 10.68 2.14
CA LYS A 44 -4.54 10.03 3.29
C LYS A 44 -3.15 9.50 2.93
N VAL A 45 -3.02 8.78 1.83
CA VAL A 45 -1.73 8.26 1.32
C VAL A 45 -0.75 9.41 1.05
N GLY A 46 -1.18 10.50 0.44
CA GLY A 46 -0.34 11.68 0.20
C GLY A 46 0.24 12.28 1.49
N ARG A 47 -0.50 12.27 2.60
CA ARG A 47 0.03 12.68 3.91
C ARG A 47 1.09 11.71 4.43
N CYS A 48 0.90 10.40 4.26
CA CYS A 48 1.89 9.40 4.63
C CYS A 48 3.18 9.56 3.83
N VAL A 49 3.08 9.79 2.51
CA VAL A 49 4.24 10.05 1.64
C VAL A 49 4.99 11.30 2.10
N ARG A 50 4.28 12.43 2.32
CA ARG A 50 4.92 13.66 2.81
C ARG A 50 5.63 13.45 4.15
N ARG A 51 4.98 12.78 5.10
CA ARG A 51 5.59 12.46 6.40
C ARG A 51 6.84 11.60 6.25
N SER A 52 6.86 10.64 5.32
CA SER A 52 8.05 9.81 5.08
C SER A 52 9.23 10.59 4.49
N GLN A 53 8.96 11.69 3.78
CA GLN A 53 9.99 12.59 3.24
C GLN A 53 10.53 13.57 4.28
N GLU A 54 9.72 13.98 5.26
CA GLU A 54 10.13 14.82 6.40
C GLU A 54 11.03 14.09 7.41
N MET A 55 11.11 12.76 7.32
CA MET A 55 11.96 11.92 8.16
C MET A 55 13.36 11.68 7.57
N LEU A 56 13.67 12.26 6.41
CA LEU A 56 14.99 12.31 5.79
C LEU A 56 15.68 13.64 6.12
#